data_AF-A0A850CPH6-F1
#
_entry.id   AF-A0A850CPH6-F1
#
_cell.length_a   1.000
_cell.length_b   1.000
_cell.length_c   1.000
_cell.angle_alpha   90.00
_cell.angle_beta   90.00
_cell.angle_gamma   90.00
#
_symmetry.space_group_name_H-M   'P 1'
#
loop_
_entity.id
_entity.type
_entity.pdbx_description
1 polymer ?
#
loop_
_entity_poly.entity_id
_entity_poly.type
_entity_poly.pdbx_seq_one_letter_code
_entity_poly.pdbx_strand_id
1 'polypeptide(L)'
;MMATHVQLRTVPVKDLIANQANVRDRLADIDELANSIRANGLLQPLVVNDKGGRLIVTDGHRRLEACIRACVPAVPCLVTTGADTRAVTTTMLAAAMHQELRPIEQARAFKALQDEGVTVPEIARSTGYRVALIRARLLLLELPLEAQDMVDNDELTIGQATDLAKQVKAKKSGSTAVKTVKQPHFTSKHYLAKHIVCFHHEGRQMYGGIGCGPCWEKAIRDNERERLSREEVA
;
A
#
# COMPACT_ATOMS: atom_id res chain seq x y z
N MET A 1 6.68 -25.02 -24.26
CA MET A 1 7.15 -24.13 -23.18
C MET A 1 8.66 -24.08 -23.28
N MET A 2 9.25 -22.93 -23.64
CA MET A 2 10.71 -22.78 -23.62
C MET A 2 11.15 -22.76 -22.16
N ALA A 3 12.08 -23.64 -21.78
CA ALA A 3 12.61 -23.68 -20.44
C ALA A 3 13.36 -22.37 -20.15
N THR A 4 12.89 -21.58 -19.20
CA THR A 4 13.60 -20.39 -18.73
C THR A 4 14.91 -20.85 -18.08
N HIS A 5 16.04 -20.63 -18.75
CA HIS A 5 17.34 -20.92 -18.16
C HIS A 5 17.71 -19.76 -17.23
N VAL A 6 17.93 -20.08 -15.95
CA VAL A 6 18.47 -19.15 -14.96
C VAL A 6 19.96 -19.45 -14.77
N GLN A 7 20.82 -18.44 -14.88
CA GLN A 7 22.26 -18.55 -14.62
C GLN A 7 22.72 -17.45 -13.67
N LEU A 8 23.52 -17.79 -12.66
CA LEU A 8 24.17 -16.81 -11.80
C LEU A 8 25.42 -16.26 -12.50
N ARG A 9 25.46 -14.94 -12.73
CA ARG A 9 26.57 -14.24 -13.39
C ARG A 9 26.90 -12.95 -12.64
N THR A 10 28.18 -12.61 -12.59
CA THR A 10 28.63 -11.29 -12.13
C THR A 10 28.52 -10.30 -13.28
N VAL A 11 27.77 -9.22 -13.09
CA VAL A 11 27.48 -8.23 -14.14
C VAL A 11 27.95 -6.85 -13.69
N PRO A 12 28.65 -6.07 -14.54
CA PRO A 12 29.00 -4.69 -14.24
C PRO A 12 27.75 -3.85 -14.00
N VAL A 13 27.75 -3.03 -12.95
CA VAL A 13 26.56 -2.23 -12.58
C VAL A 13 26.15 -1.27 -13.70
N LYS A 14 27.12 -0.76 -14.46
CA LYS A 14 26.91 0.10 -15.63
C LYS A 14 26.12 -0.55 -16.79
N ASP A 15 26.13 -1.88 -16.87
CA ASP A 15 25.46 -2.62 -17.94
C ASP A 15 24.03 -3.02 -17.54
N LEU A 16 23.64 -2.78 -16.28
CA LEU A 16 22.30 -3.04 -15.76
C LEU A 16 21.38 -1.86 -16.03
N ILE A 17 20.22 -2.16 -16.63
CA ILE A 17 19.19 -1.19 -16.96
C ILE A 17 18.04 -1.37 -15.96
N ALA A 18 17.74 -0.32 -15.19
CA ALA A 18 16.56 -0.30 -14.34
C ALA A 18 15.29 -0.39 -15.21
N ASN A 19 14.34 -1.24 -14.81
CA ASN A 19 13.08 -1.33 -15.53
C ASN A 19 12.19 -0.11 -15.24
N GLN A 20 11.70 0.53 -16.29
CA GLN A 20 10.76 1.66 -16.19
C GLN A 20 9.38 1.23 -15.65
N ALA A 21 9.05 -0.07 -15.71
CA ALA A 21 7.82 -0.64 -15.16
C ALA A 21 7.93 -1.03 -13.67
N ASN A 22 8.85 -0.44 -12.91
CA ASN A 22 8.92 -0.67 -11.46
C ASN A 22 7.65 -0.14 -10.77
N VAL A 23 6.98 -1.01 -10.01
CA VAL A 23 5.71 -0.71 -9.33
C VAL A 23 5.90 0.21 -8.13
N ARG A 24 7.09 0.23 -7.53
CA ARG A 24 7.38 1.09 -6.38
C ARG A 24 7.65 2.51 -6.85
N ASP A 25 6.80 3.44 -6.44
CA ASP A 25 6.96 4.86 -6.76
C ASP A 25 8.10 5.50 -5.95
N ARG A 26 8.36 5.01 -4.72
CA ARG A 26 9.41 5.55 -3.83
C ARG A 26 10.27 4.42 -3.27
N LEU A 27 11.58 4.56 -3.39
CA LEU A 27 12.55 3.64 -2.80
C LEU A 27 13.03 4.20 -1.46
N ALA A 28 12.67 3.56 -0.35
CA ALA A 28 13.09 3.94 1.00
C ALA A 28 14.40 3.25 1.43
N ASP A 29 15.08 3.84 2.42
CA ASP A 29 16.25 3.32 3.15
C ASP A 29 17.45 2.93 2.28
N ILE A 30 17.63 3.62 1.16
CA ILE A 30 18.67 3.28 0.21
C ILE A 30 20.06 3.56 0.76
N ASP A 31 20.26 4.61 1.54
CA ASP A 31 21.59 4.98 2.06
C ASP A 31 22.06 3.98 3.13
N GLU A 32 21.14 3.51 3.97
CA GLU A 32 21.40 2.44 4.93
C GLU A 32 21.75 1.13 4.20
N LEU A 33 20.98 0.77 3.17
CA LEU A 33 21.26 -0.40 2.35
C LEU A 33 22.61 -0.27 1.62
N ALA A 34 22.96 0.91 1.13
CA ALA A 34 24.24 1.18 0.47
C ALA A 34 25.41 1.02 1.46
N ASN A 35 25.27 1.51 2.70
CA ASN A 35 26.27 1.31 3.76
C ASN A 35 26.46 -0.19 4.06
N SER A 36 25.35 -0.94 4.16
CA SER A 36 25.40 -2.39 4.36
C SER A 36 26.09 -3.11 3.20
N ILE A 37 25.81 -2.72 1.96
CA ILE A 37 26.46 -3.28 0.77
C ILE A 37 27.96 -2.96 0.74
N ARG A 38 28.39 -1.76 1.18
CA ARG A 38 29.83 -1.44 1.30
C ARG A 38 30.53 -2.31 2.33
N ALA A 39 29.86 -2.63 3.44
CA ALA A 39 30.43 -3.42 4.54
C ALA A 39 30.47 -4.93 4.24
N ASN A 40 29.38 -5.46 3.68
CA ASN A 40 29.15 -6.92 3.59
C ASN A 40 29.04 -7.44 2.14
N GLY A 41 29.06 -6.54 1.15
CA GLY A 41 28.74 -6.87 -0.23
C GLY A 41 27.24 -7.09 -0.45
N LEU A 42 26.88 -7.41 -1.69
CA LEU A 42 25.50 -7.74 -2.05
C LEU A 42 25.20 -9.22 -1.75
N LEU A 43 24.53 -9.49 -0.63
CA LEU A 43 24.21 -10.86 -0.19
C LEU A 43 23.17 -11.56 -1.06
N GLN A 44 22.17 -10.83 -1.53
CA GLN A 44 21.11 -11.37 -2.37
C GLN A 44 21.29 -10.88 -3.82
N PRO A 45 21.48 -11.80 -4.80
CA PRO A 45 21.63 -11.43 -6.20
C PRO A 45 20.45 -10.65 -6.76
N LEU A 46 20.69 -9.74 -7.71
CA LEU A 46 19.64 -9.12 -8.50
C LEU A 46 19.04 -10.14 -9.47
N VAL A 47 17.77 -10.00 -9.84
CA VAL A 47 17.20 -10.81 -10.92
C VAL A 47 17.16 -9.95 -12.18
N VAL A 48 17.65 -10.50 -13.29
CA VAL A 48 17.89 -9.75 -14.52
C VAL A 48 17.41 -10.58 -15.70
N ASN A 49 16.74 -9.95 -16.67
CA ASN A 49 16.35 -10.58 -17.91
C ASN A 49 17.26 -10.08 -19.03
N ASP A 50 17.86 -11.01 -19.77
CA ASP A 50 18.68 -10.71 -20.94
C ASP A 50 17.80 -10.70 -22.20
N LYS A 51 17.57 -9.50 -22.73
CA LYS A 51 16.83 -9.28 -23.97
C LYS A 51 17.77 -8.86 -25.09
N GLY A 52 18.49 -9.84 -25.63
CA GLY A 52 19.39 -9.64 -26.77
C GLY A 52 20.60 -8.76 -26.43
N GLY A 53 21.21 -8.98 -25.26
CA GLY A 53 22.35 -8.22 -24.75
C GLY A 53 21.96 -7.03 -23.86
N ARG A 54 20.67 -6.71 -23.73
CA ARG A 54 20.17 -5.71 -22.78
C ARG A 54 19.75 -6.38 -21.48
N LEU A 55 20.48 -6.09 -20.41
CA LEU A 55 20.28 -6.66 -19.09
C LEU A 55 19.33 -5.78 -18.27
N ILE A 56 18.04 -6.15 -18.28
CA ILE A 56 16.99 -5.39 -17.61
C ILE A 56 16.76 -5.98 -16.22
N VAL A 57 16.92 -5.17 -15.17
CA VAL A 57 16.68 -5.59 -13.79
C VAL A 57 15.19 -5.82 -13.59
N THR A 58 14.86 -7.02 -13.13
CA THR A 58 13.49 -7.50 -12.97
C THR A 58 13.07 -7.45 -11.51
N ASP A 59 13.97 -7.83 -10.61
CA ASP A 59 13.80 -7.71 -9.17
C ASP A 59 15.08 -7.19 -8.51
N GLY A 60 14.90 -6.45 -7.42
CA GLY A 60 15.99 -5.83 -6.67
C GLY A 60 16.25 -4.38 -7.02
N HIS A 61 15.26 -3.61 -7.49
CA HIS A 61 15.42 -2.18 -7.81
C HIS A 61 16.04 -1.35 -6.67
N ARG A 62 15.62 -1.58 -5.41
CA ARG A 62 16.24 -0.94 -4.22
C ARG A 62 17.72 -1.32 -4.07
N ARG A 63 18.05 -2.60 -4.32
CA ARG A 63 19.42 -3.13 -4.26
C ARG A 63 20.28 -2.56 -5.38
N LEU A 64 19.76 -2.44 -6.61
CA LEU A 64 20.45 -1.79 -7.72
C LEU A 64 20.80 -0.34 -7.38
N GLU A 65 19.82 0.43 -6.92
CA GLU A 65 20.02 1.83 -6.53
C GLU A 65 21.06 1.95 -5.40
N ALA A 66 20.97 1.08 -4.39
CA ALA A 66 21.96 1.04 -3.30
C ALA A 66 23.36 0.63 -3.78
N CYS A 67 23.49 -0.30 -4.73
CA CYS A 67 24.76 -0.68 -5.36
C CYS A 67 25.38 0.48 -6.15
N ILE A 68 24.56 1.28 -6.85
CA ILE A 68 25.00 2.49 -7.55
C ILE A 68 25.56 3.49 -6.53
N ARG A 69 24.84 3.77 -5.44
CA ARG A 69 25.31 4.68 -4.37
C ARG A 69 26.52 4.13 -3.61
N ALA A 70 26.65 2.82 -3.51
CA ALA A 70 27.81 2.16 -2.94
C ALA A 70 29.03 2.15 -3.88
N CYS A 71 28.89 2.61 -5.13
CA CYS A 71 29.94 2.62 -6.16
C CYS A 71 30.56 1.24 -6.43
N VAL A 72 29.75 0.18 -6.35
CA VAL A 72 30.23 -1.19 -6.59
C VAL A 72 30.43 -1.41 -8.09
N PRO A 73 31.56 -1.96 -8.55
CA PRO A 73 31.84 -2.10 -9.99
C PRO A 73 30.98 -3.18 -10.66
N ALA A 74 30.71 -4.29 -9.96
CA ALA A 74 29.93 -5.41 -10.48
C ALA A 74 29.20 -6.15 -9.35
N VAL A 75 28.06 -6.76 -9.67
CA VAL A 75 27.16 -7.39 -8.70
C VAL A 75 26.69 -8.77 -9.19
N PRO A 76 26.44 -9.72 -8.28
CA PRO A 76 25.86 -11.01 -8.63
C PRO A 76 24.41 -10.83 -9.12
N CYS A 77 24.11 -11.43 -10.28
CA CYS A 77 22.82 -11.37 -10.94
C CYS A 77 22.36 -12.77 -11.36
N LEU A 78 21.11 -13.11 -11.10
CA LEU A 78 20.41 -14.24 -11.70
C LEU A 78 19.88 -13.79 -13.05
N VAL A 79 20.57 -14.17 -14.12
CA VAL A 79 20.24 -13.81 -15.50
C VAL A 79 19.32 -14.86 -16.09
N THR A 80 18.16 -14.43 -16.57
CA THR A 80 17.21 -15.25 -17.31
C THR A 80 17.25 -14.95 -18.81
N THR A 81 17.19 -15.99 -19.64
CA THR A 81 17.19 -15.87 -21.10
C THR A 81 15.93 -16.51 -21.71
N GLY A 82 15.41 -15.92 -22.78
CA GLY A 82 14.35 -16.56 -23.60
C GLY A 82 12.94 -16.46 -23.02
N ALA A 83 12.73 -15.71 -21.94
CA ALA A 83 11.40 -15.42 -21.44
C ALA A 83 10.75 -14.29 -22.25
N ASP A 84 9.50 -14.49 -22.67
CA ASP A 84 8.70 -13.43 -23.29
C ASP A 84 8.66 -12.21 -22.35
N THR A 85 8.82 -11.00 -22.91
CA THR A 85 8.72 -9.74 -22.19
C THR A 85 7.48 -9.67 -21.29
N ARG A 86 6.35 -10.23 -21.74
CA ARG A 86 5.12 -10.30 -20.94
C ARG A 86 5.25 -11.25 -19.75
N ALA A 87 5.79 -12.45 -19.96
CA ALA A 87 6.00 -13.43 -18.88
C ALA A 87 6.97 -12.91 -17.81
N VAL A 88 7.99 -12.16 -18.24
CA VAL A 88 8.96 -11.50 -17.36
C VAL A 88 8.28 -10.42 -16.54
N THR A 89 7.53 -9.52 -17.18
CA THR A 89 6.83 -8.42 -16.49
C THR A 89 5.80 -8.96 -15.50
N THR A 90 5.02 -9.97 -15.89
CA THR A 90 4.09 -10.66 -15.00
C THR A 90 4.78 -11.29 -13.77
N THR A 91 5.94 -11.92 -13.96
CA THR A 91 6.69 -12.57 -12.87
C THR A 91 7.32 -11.55 -11.92
N MET A 92 7.86 -10.45 -12.46
CA MET A 92 8.35 -9.32 -11.66
C MET A 92 7.25 -8.76 -10.77
N LEU A 93 6.08 -8.57 -11.36
CA LEU A 93 4.95 -7.95 -10.71
C LEU A 93 4.45 -8.80 -9.55
N ALA A 94 4.35 -10.12 -9.79
CA ALA A 94 4.04 -11.09 -8.75
C ALA A 94 5.10 -11.11 -7.62
N ALA A 95 6.40 -11.05 -7.96
CA ALA A 95 7.49 -11.03 -6.98
C ALA A 95 7.49 -9.75 -6.14
N ALA A 96 7.31 -8.59 -6.77
CA ALA A 96 7.25 -7.29 -6.10
C ALA A 96 6.10 -7.24 -5.09
N MET A 97 5.00 -7.94 -5.36
CA MET A 97 3.85 -7.99 -4.46
C MET A 97 4.05 -8.87 -3.22
N HIS A 98 5.01 -9.80 -3.19
CA HIS A 98 5.39 -10.50 -1.96
C HIS A 98 6.17 -9.61 -1.00
N GLN A 99 6.78 -8.54 -1.52
CA GLN A 99 7.33 -7.48 -0.69
C GLN A 99 6.19 -6.54 -0.32
N GLU A 100 6.14 -6.05 0.93
CA GLU A 100 5.04 -5.21 1.42
C GLU A 100 4.90 -3.90 0.62
N LEU A 101 4.11 -3.92 -0.46
CA LEU A 101 3.72 -2.76 -1.26
C LEU A 101 2.57 -2.02 -0.58
N ARG A 102 2.51 -0.70 -0.77
CA ARG A 102 1.38 0.12 -0.30
C ARG A 102 0.09 -0.21 -1.06
N PRO A 103 -1.10 0.07 -0.50
CA PRO A 103 -2.37 -0.32 -1.11
C PRO A 103 -2.58 0.20 -2.54
N ILE A 104 -2.16 1.43 -2.85
CA ILE A 104 -2.29 1.99 -4.21
C ILE A 104 -1.25 1.38 -5.16
N GLU A 105 -0.02 1.12 -4.70
CA GLU A 105 1.01 0.42 -5.48
C GLU A 105 0.55 -1.00 -5.85
N GLN A 106 -0.05 -1.73 -4.91
CA GLN A 106 -0.67 -3.03 -5.18
C GLN A 106 -1.79 -2.90 -6.22
N ALA A 107 -2.63 -1.87 -6.12
CA ALA A 107 -3.71 -1.65 -7.08
C ALA A 107 -3.19 -1.43 -8.50
N ARG A 108 -2.15 -0.59 -8.66
CA ARG A 108 -1.48 -0.37 -9.95
C ARG A 108 -0.83 -1.64 -10.49
N ALA A 109 -0.20 -2.44 -9.63
CA ALA A 109 0.32 -3.75 -10.03
C ALA A 109 -0.75 -4.68 -10.59
N PHE A 110 -1.85 -4.83 -9.86
CA PHE A 110 -2.96 -5.66 -10.33
C PHE A 110 -3.53 -5.16 -11.66
N LYS A 111 -3.60 -3.84 -11.84
CA LYS A 111 -4.10 -3.24 -13.08
C LYS A 111 -3.16 -3.49 -14.25
N ALA A 112 -1.85 -3.34 -14.06
CA ALA A 112 -0.86 -3.67 -15.10
C ALA A 112 -0.95 -5.15 -15.54
N LEU A 113 -1.14 -6.09 -14.60
CA LEU A 113 -1.39 -7.50 -14.94
C LEU A 113 -2.68 -7.69 -15.76
N GLN A 114 -3.75 -6.98 -15.42
CA GLN A 114 -5.00 -7.03 -16.20
C GLN A 114 -4.85 -6.46 -17.61
N ASP A 115 -4.08 -5.38 -17.75
CA ASP A 115 -3.81 -4.76 -19.06
C ASP A 115 -2.93 -5.67 -19.92
N GLU A 116 -2.07 -6.47 -19.28
CA GLU A 116 -1.41 -7.64 -19.88
C GLU A 116 -2.33 -8.87 -19.98
N GLY A 117 -3.65 -8.73 -19.92
CA GLY A 117 -4.61 -9.81 -20.14
C GLY A 117 -4.63 -10.94 -19.11
N VAL A 118 -3.97 -10.78 -17.96
CA VAL A 118 -4.00 -11.76 -16.87
C VAL A 118 -5.30 -11.58 -16.07
N THR A 119 -6.04 -12.66 -15.87
CA THR A 119 -7.33 -12.61 -15.18
C THR A 119 -7.15 -12.54 -13.66
N VAL A 120 -8.10 -11.94 -12.93
CA VAL A 120 -8.05 -11.87 -11.45
C VAL A 120 -7.83 -13.24 -10.78
N PRO A 121 -8.48 -14.34 -11.22
CA PRO A 121 -8.20 -15.67 -10.68
C PRO A 121 -6.76 -16.16 -10.94
N GLU A 122 -6.16 -15.81 -12.08
CA GLU A 122 -4.75 -16.14 -12.37
C GLU A 122 -3.80 -15.34 -11.50
N ILE A 123 -4.05 -14.05 -11.32
CA ILE A 123 -3.30 -13.20 -10.39
C ILE A 123 -3.34 -13.82 -8.99
N ALA A 124 -4.54 -14.12 -8.47
CA ALA A 124 -4.70 -14.74 -7.15
C ALA A 124 -3.90 -16.04 -6.99
N ARG A 125 -3.91 -16.91 -8.01
CA ARG A 125 -3.12 -18.15 -8.01
C ARG A 125 -1.61 -17.90 -8.01
N SER A 126 -1.15 -16.92 -8.79
CA SER A 126 0.28 -16.62 -8.93
C SER A 126 0.87 -15.89 -7.72
N THR A 127 0.09 -15.06 -7.03
CA THR A 127 0.59 -14.19 -5.94
C THR A 127 0.14 -14.63 -4.55
N GLY A 128 -0.74 -15.63 -4.45
CA GLY A 128 -1.31 -16.11 -3.18
C GLY A 128 -2.33 -15.19 -2.51
N TYR A 129 -2.72 -14.07 -3.14
CA TYR A 129 -3.71 -13.14 -2.58
C TYR A 129 -5.14 -13.64 -2.82
N ARG A 130 -6.03 -13.31 -1.88
CA ARG A 130 -7.48 -13.56 -2.04
C ARG A 130 -8.05 -12.72 -3.18
N VAL A 131 -8.88 -13.32 -4.04
CA VAL A 131 -9.60 -12.65 -5.13
C VAL A 131 -10.35 -11.39 -4.66
N ALA A 132 -10.96 -11.44 -3.46
CA ALA A 132 -11.66 -10.30 -2.87
C ALA A 132 -10.74 -9.10 -2.61
N LEU A 133 -9.50 -9.35 -2.14
CA LEU A 133 -8.50 -8.31 -1.89
C LEU A 133 -8.06 -7.66 -3.21
N ILE A 134 -7.78 -8.47 -4.23
CA ILE A 134 -7.38 -7.98 -5.56
C ILE A 134 -8.46 -7.05 -6.12
N ARG A 135 -9.73 -7.47 -6.06
CA ARG A 135 -10.87 -6.64 -6.51
C ARG A 135 -11.01 -5.35 -5.70
N ALA A 136 -10.86 -5.42 -4.38
CA ALA A 136 -10.90 -4.25 -3.51
C ALA A 136 -9.80 -3.24 -3.86
N ARG A 137 -8.58 -3.72 -4.12
CA ARG A 137 -7.43 -2.90 -4.51
C ARG A 137 -7.65 -2.25 -5.87
N LEU A 138 -8.09 -3.01 -6.88
CA LEU A 138 -8.41 -2.46 -8.21
C LEU A 138 -9.46 -1.34 -8.16
N LEU A 139 -10.44 -1.43 -7.26
CA LEU A 139 -11.43 -0.35 -7.07
C LEU A 139 -10.80 0.96 -6.57
N LEU A 140 -9.69 0.92 -5.84
CA LEU A 140 -9.04 2.13 -5.32
C LEU A 140 -8.54 3.04 -6.45
N LEU A 141 -8.24 2.50 -7.63
CA LEU A 141 -7.82 3.30 -8.79
C LEU A 141 -8.95 4.15 -9.38
N GLU A 142 -10.21 3.88 -9.00
CA GLU A 142 -11.36 4.69 -9.38
C GLU A 142 -11.49 5.97 -8.51
N LEU A 143 -10.69 6.09 -7.45
CA LEU A 143 -10.67 7.27 -6.58
C LEU A 143 -9.91 8.43 -7.23
N PRO A 144 -10.28 9.68 -6.94
CA PRO A 144 -9.45 10.84 -7.24
C PRO A 144 -8.05 10.71 -6.61
N LEU A 145 -7.03 11.30 -7.23
CA LEU A 145 -5.63 11.20 -6.78
C LEU A 145 -5.46 11.57 -5.31
N GLU A 146 -6.10 12.65 -4.86
CA GLU A 146 -6.08 13.09 -3.46
C GLU A 146 -6.56 12.00 -2.49
N ALA A 147 -7.62 11.27 -2.86
CA ALA A 147 -8.14 10.17 -2.03
C ALA A 147 -7.27 8.91 -2.12
N GLN A 148 -6.51 8.71 -3.21
CA GLN A 148 -5.50 7.66 -3.29
C GLN A 148 -4.33 7.97 -2.35
N ASP A 149 -3.86 9.21 -2.32
CA ASP A 149 -2.79 9.64 -1.42
C ASP A 149 -3.18 9.47 0.06
N MET A 150 -4.43 9.82 0.41
CA MET A 150 -4.97 9.57 1.76
C MET A 150 -4.99 8.08 2.14
N VAL A 151 -5.16 7.17 1.18
CA VAL A 151 -5.11 5.72 1.45
C VAL A 151 -3.67 5.26 1.70
N ASP A 152 -2.72 5.76 0.91
CA ASP A 152 -1.30 5.43 1.09
C ASP A 152 -0.70 6.02 2.38
N ASN A 153 -1.29 7.08 2.93
CA ASN A 153 -0.93 7.69 4.21
C ASN A 153 -1.72 7.14 5.41
N ASP A 154 -2.50 6.07 5.23
CA ASP A 154 -3.37 5.46 6.25
C ASP A 154 -4.46 6.41 6.84
N GLU A 155 -4.76 7.53 6.18
CA GLU A 155 -5.83 8.47 6.57
C GLU A 155 -7.22 7.94 6.20
N LEU A 156 -7.30 7.10 5.15
CA LEU A 156 -8.50 6.39 4.73
C LEU A 156 -8.30 4.88 4.84
N THR A 157 -9.17 4.23 5.63
CA THR A 157 -9.17 2.77 5.67
C THR A 157 -9.59 2.20 4.31
N ILE A 158 -9.09 1.00 3.99
CA ILE A 158 -9.44 0.30 2.75
C ILE A 158 -10.95 0.15 2.57
N GLY A 159 -11.69 -0.16 3.64
CA GLY A 159 -13.15 -0.28 3.60
C GLY A 159 -13.81 1.04 3.16
N GLN A 160 -13.48 2.14 3.83
CA GLN A 160 -13.99 3.47 3.50
C GLN A 160 -13.63 3.87 2.06
N ALA A 161 -12.39 3.61 1.66
CA ALA A 161 -11.89 3.92 0.33
C ALA A 161 -12.62 3.12 -0.76
N THR A 162 -12.89 1.82 -0.54
CA THR A 162 -13.65 1.02 -1.51
C THR A 162 -15.11 1.44 -1.62
N ASP A 163 -15.76 1.87 -0.54
CA ASP A 163 -17.13 2.36 -0.60
C ASP A 163 -17.22 3.71 -1.30
N LEU A 164 -16.23 4.59 -1.06
CA LEU A 164 -16.08 5.83 -1.81
C LEU A 164 -15.86 5.57 -3.30
N ALA A 165 -14.98 4.62 -3.66
CA ALA A 165 -14.72 4.25 -5.05
C ALA A 165 -15.99 3.77 -5.78
N LYS A 166 -16.83 2.95 -5.13
CA LYS A 166 -18.12 2.51 -5.69
C LYS A 166 -19.04 3.70 -5.96
N GLN A 167 -19.08 4.68 -5.04
CA GLN A 167 -19.91 5.87 -5.19
C GLN A 167 -19.42 6.77 -6.33
N VAL A 168 -18.11 6.96 -6.47
CA VAL A 168 -17.49 7.72 -7.56
C VAL A 168 -17.82 7.07 -8.91
N LYS A 169 -17.63 5.75 -9.01
CA LYS A 169 -17.93 4.97 -10.22
C LYS A 169 -19.40 5.04 -10.63
N ALA A 170 -20.32 5.03 -9.66
CA ALA A 170 -21.76 5.11 -9.92
C ALA A 170 -22.22 6.50 -10.40
N LYS A 171 -21.56 7.58 -9.95
CA LYS A 171 -22.01 8.96 -10.20
C LYS A 171 -21.40 9.61 -11.45
N LYS A 172 -20.39 9.02 -12.11
CA LYS A 172 -19.69 9.54 -13.32
C LYS A 172 -19.22 11.01 -13.27
N SER A 173 -19.24 11.65 -12.10
CA SER A 173 -18.98 13.08 -11.90
C SER A 173 -17.84 13.24 -10.89
N GLY A 174 -16.68 13.69 -11.39
CA GLY A 174 -15.48 13.98 -10.60
C GLY A 174 -15.58 15.25 -9.77
N SER A 175 -16.63 15.40 -8.96
CA SER A 175 -16.68 16.48 -7.97
C SER A 175 -15.99 16.02 -6.69
N THR A 176 -14.78 16.53 -6.50
CA THR A 176 -13.93 16.51 -5.31
C THR A 176 -14.62 17.17 -4.11
N ALA A 177 -15.65 16.52 -3.61
CA ALA A 177 -16.12 16.75 -2.26
C ALA A 177 -16.12 15.37 -1.61
N VAL A 178 -14.93 14.93 -1.21
CA VAL A 178 -14.81 13.98 -0.11
C VAL A 178 -15.48 14.66 1.07
N LYS A 179 -16.81 14.47 1.20
CA LYS A 179 -17.45 14.60 2.49
C LYS A 179 -16.85 13.46 3.28
N THR A 180 -15.72 13.74 3.92
CA THR A 180 -15.20 12.92 4.99
C THR A 180 -16.38 12.76 5.91
N VAL A 181 -17.00 11.58 5.91
CA VAL A 181 -17.92 11.22 6.96
C VAL A 181 -16.99 11.08 8.15
N LYS A 182 -16.69 12.22 8.81
CA LYS A 182 -16.10 12.24 10.14
C LYS A 182 -17.01 11.32 10.91
N GLN A 183 -16.53 10.12 11.24
CA GLN A 183 -17.31 9.24 12.08
C GLN A 183 -17.58 10.07 13.34
N PRO A 184 -18.85 10.30 13.72
CA PRO A 184 -19.12 11.12 14.88
C PRO A 184 -18.44 10.46 16.06
N HIS A 185 -17.49 11.15 16.68
CA HIS A 185 -16.74 10.64 17.85
C HIS A 185 -17.69 10.21 18.97
N PHE A 186 -18.83 10.91 19.07
CA PHE A 186 -19.91 10.64 20.00
C PHE A 186 -20.94 9.66 19.41
N THR A 187 -20.59 8.37 19.44
CA THR A 187 -21.46 7.23 19.08
C THR A 187 -21.72 6.33 20.28
N SER A 188 -22.58 5.33 20.08
CA SER A 188 -22.81 4.24 21.04
C SER A 188 -21.60 3.39 21.39
N LYS A 189 -20.53 3.50 20.61
CA LYS A 189 -19.28 2.78 20.85
C LYS A 189 -18.29 3.56 21.72
N HIS A 190 -18.54 4.84 22.00
CA HIS A 190 -17.63 5.65 22.81
C HIS A 190 -17.65 5.16 24.27
N TYR A 191 -16.50 5.10 24.94
CA TYR A 191 -16.39 4.54 26.30
C TYR A 191 -17.27 5.27 27.34
N LEU A 192 -17.48 6.58 27.16
CA LEU A 192 -18.39 7.39 27.98
C LEU A 192 -19.88 7.17 27.67
N ALA A 193 -20.24 6.51 26.57
CA ALA A 193 -21.64 6.32 26.16
C ALA A 193 -22.49 5.67 27.26
N LYS A 194 -21.90 4.74 28.03
CA LYS A 194 -22.55 4.03 29.14
C LYS A 194 -22.85 4.92 30.37
N HIS A 195 -22.22 6.09 30.45
CA HIS A 195 -22.38 7.04 31.56
C HIS A 195 -23.32 8.19 31.21
N ILE A 196 -23.90 8.17 30.00
CA ILE A 196 -24.77 9.23 29.53
C ILE A 196 -26.21 8.86 29.81
N VAL A 197 -26.85 9.69 30.61
CA VAL A 197 -28.29 9.64 30.85
C VAL A 197 -28.87 10.96 30.38
N CYS A 198 -29.62 10.93 29.27
CA CYS A 198 -30.20 12.11 28.66
C CYS A 198 -31.73 12.06 28.77
N PHE A 199 -32.33 13.00 29.49
CA PHE A 199 -33.79 13.14 29.62
C PHE A 199 -34.35 14.37 28.88
N HIS A 200 -33.51 15.11 28.15
CA HIS A 200 -33.88 16.39 27.52
C HIS A 200 -34.22 16.21 26.04
N HIS A 201 -35.29 15.46 25.74
CA HIS A 201 -35.60 14.96 24.40
C HIS A 201 -36.25 15.97 23.45
N GLU A 202 -36.77 17.10 23.94
CA GLU A 202 -37.47 18.05 23.08
C GLU A 202 -36.53 19.10 22.48
N GLY A 203 -36.39 19.05 21.15
CA GLY A 203 -35.75 20.08 20.34
C GLY A 203 -34.22 20.05 20.26
N ARG A 204 -33.55 19.07 20.88
CA ARG A 204 -32.07 18.99 20.89
C ARG A 204 -31.55 17.92 19.93
N GLN A 205 -30.47 18.23 19.22
CA GLN A 205 -29.75 17.25 18.41
C GLN A 205 -29.14 16.16 19.30
N MET A 206 -29.50 14.91 19.01
CA MET A 206 -28.97 13.72 19.69
C MET A 206 -27.75 13.19 18.94
N TYR A 207 -26.67 12.96 19.67
CA TYR A 207 -25.44 12.37 19.14
C TYR A 207 -25.39 10.88 19.51
N GLY A 208 -25.17 10.04 18.49
CA GLY A 208 -25.08 8.58 18.68
C GLY A 208 -26.37 7.90 19.14
N GLY A 209 -27.51 8.60 19.10
CA GLY A 209 -28.80 8.12 19.65
C GLY A 209 -28.84 8.03 21.17
N ILE A 210 -27.83 8.55 21.88
CA ILE A 210 -27.64 8.30 23.33
C ILE A 210 -27.77 9.57 24.17
N GLY A 211 -27.31 10.71 23.66
CA GLY A 211 -27.42 11.95 24.41
C GLY A 211 -27.25 13.19 23.56
N CYS A 212 -27.81 14.30 24.04
CA CYS A 212 -27.58 15.62 23.47
C CYS A 212 -26.19 16.14 23.83
N GLY A 213 -25.72 17.18 23.12
CA GLY A 213 -24.38 17.78 23.33
C GLY A 213 -24.05 18.09 24.80
N PRO A 214 -24.93 18.77 25.56
CA PRO A 214 -24.69 19.04 26.99
C PRO A 214 -24.54 17.79 27.87
N CYS A 215 -25.23 16.70 27.55
CA CYS A 215 -25.09 15.45 28.30
C CYS A 215 -23.73 14.78 28.04
N TRP A 216 -23.23 14.87 26.80
CA TRP A 216 -21.87 14.44 26.47
C TRP A 216 -20.82 15.29 27.19
N GLU A 217 -20.99 16.61 27.18
CA GLU A 217 -20.07 17.53 27.85
C GLU A 217 -20.01 17.29 29.36
N LYS A 218 -21.17 17.04 29.99
CA LYS A 218 -21.23 16.66 31.40
C LYS A 218 -20.47 15.37 31.67
N ALA A 219 -20.71 14.32 30.88
CA ALA A 219 -20.03 13.03 31.05
C ALA A 219 -18.50 13.15 30.89
N ILE A 220 -18.01 14.02 29.99
CA ILE A 220 -16.58 14.31 29.82
C ILE A 220 -16.01 14.99 31.07
N ARG A 221 -16.67 16.05 31.54
CA ARG A 221 -16.22 16.80 32.72
C ARG A 221 -16.23 15.95 33.99
N ASP A 222 -17.25 15.11 34.16
CA ASP A 222 -17.34 14.21 35.31
C ASP A 222 -16.21 13.16 35.27
N ASN A 223 -15.93 12.57 34.11
CA ASN A 223 -14.81 11.64 33.93
C ASN A 223 -13.44 12.32 34.15
N GLU A 224 -13.28 13.57 33.73
CA GLU A 224 -12.05 14.34 33.96
C GLU A 224 -11.85 14.66 35.45
N ARG A 225 -12.90 15.05 36.18
CA ARG A 225 -12.85 15.24 37.64
C ARG A 225 -12.49 13.96 38.36
N GLU A 226 -13.10 12.83 37.98
CA GLU A 226 -12.75 11.53 38.57
C GLU A 226 -11.28 11.18 38.33
N ARG A 227 -10.74 11.45 37.13
CA ARG A 227 -9.33 11.20 36.82
C ARG A 227 -8.40 12.07 37.67
N LEU A 228 -8.68 13.37 37.78
CA LEU A 228 -7.91 14.29 38.60
C LEU A 228 -7.96 13.92 40.09
N SER A 229 -9.14 13.54 40.60
CA SER A 229 -9.29 13.10 42.00
C SER A 229 -8.53 11.80 42.31
N ARG A 230 -8.33 10.92 41.33
CA ARG A 230 -7.52 9.71 41.47
C ARG A 230 -6.01 9.99 41.42
N GLU A 231 -5.61 11.01 40.67
CA GLU A 231 -4.22 11.46 40.57
C GLU A 231 -3.78 12.23 41.83
N GLU A 232 -4.68 12.93 42.52
CA GLU A 232 -4.38 13.64 43.78
C GLU A 232 -4.28 12.72 45.02
N VAL A 233 -4.80 11.49 44.92
CA VAL A 233 -4.84 10.51 46.03
C VAL A 233 -3.76 9.41 45.87
N ALA A 234 -3.03 9.40 44.75
CA ALA A 234 -1.96 8.45 44.43
C ALA A 234 -0.57 9.04 44.69
#